data_AF-A0AB39RHG1-F1
#
_entry.id   AF-A0AB39RHG1-F1
#
_cell.length_a   1.000
_cell.length_b   1.000
_cell.length_c   1.000
_cell.angle_alpha   90.00
_cell.angle_beta   90.00
_cell.angle_gamma   90.00
#
_symmetry.space_group_name_H-M   'P 1'
#
loop_
_entity.id
_entity.type
_entity.pdbx_description
1 polymer ?
#
loop_
_entity_poly.entity_id
_entity_poly.type
_entity_poly.pdbx_seq_one_letter_code
_entity_poly.pdbx_strand_id
1 'polypeptide(L)'
;MNHPHPPHPRVDYFEDVVDWRHHRAGRAHTLVRAVRSPDGRRAVAVVSELASNPDDRGITDDFGSVANAVLPALRLSFGARLEQVAWIAHFGEFSYHDPTGPETFTRITVTAGPAGHHDDLSGDRPLSASEVEELLGRKLEPVAQVLVRIGRTG
;
A
#
# COMPACT_ATOMS: atom_id res chain seq x y z
N MET A 1 -26.00 7.60 -36.30
CA MET A 1 -25.79 8.41 -35.09
C MET A 1 -25.00 7.55 -34.13
N ASN A 2 -23.72 7.87 -33.92
CA ASN A 2 -22.86 7.11 -33.03
C ASN A 2 -23.17 7.49 -31.58
N HIS A 3 -23.63 6.52 -30.78
CA HIS A 3 -23.71 6.70 -29.34
C HIS A 3 -22.29 6.87 -28.78
N PRO A 4 -22.01 7.91 -27.98
CA PRO A 4 -20.77 7.96 -27.24
C PRO A 4 -20.76 6.82 -26.22
N HIS A 5 -19.73 5.99 -26.28
CA HIS A 5 -19.41 5.01 -25.24
C HIS A 5 -19.27 5.77 -23.91
N PRO A 6 -19.90 5.33 -22.81
CA PRO A 6 -19.67 5.97 -21.52
C PRO A 6 -18.16 5.86 -21.19
N PRO A 7 -17.52 6.91 -20.67
CA PRO A 7 -16.16 6.80 -20.19
C PRO A 7 -16.14 5.73 -19.11
N HIS A 8 -15.30 4.71 -19.25
CA HIS A 8 -14.99 3.80 -18.15
C HIS A 8 -14.68 4.65 -16.93
N PRO A 9 -15.26 4.37 -15.75
CA PRO A 9 -14.95 5.14 -14.55
C PRO A 9 -13.43 5.09 -14.38
N ARG A 10 -12.78 6.27 -14.43
CA ARG A 10 -11.37 6.37 -14.10
C ARG A 10 -11.28 5.93 -12.65
N VAL A 11 -10.70 4.78 -12.46
CA VAL A 11 -10.36 4.27 -11.14
C VAL A 11 -9.30 5.24 -10.60
N ASP A 12 -9.65 6.01 -9.58
CA ASP A 12 -8.71 6.92 -8.92
C ASP A 12 -7.60 6.05 -8.31
N TYR A 13 -6.42 6.08 -8.92
CA TYR A 13 -5.28 5.26 -8.57
C TYR A 13 -4.13 6.13 -8.06
N PHE A 14 -3.51 5.69 -6.97
CA PHE A 14 -2.34 6.31 -6.35
C PHE A 14 -1.17 5.33 -6.42
N GLU A 15 0.00 5.83 -6.79
CA GLU A 15 1.23 5.06 -6.84
C GLU A 15 2.42 5.99 -6.62
N ASP A 16 3.07 5.85 -5.46
CA ASP A 16 4.27 6.63 -5.11
C ASP A 16 5.04 5.92 -3.98
N VAL A 17 6.28 6.36 -3.79
CA VAL A 17 7.06 6.03 -2.60
C VAL A 17 6.69 7.00 -1.47
N VAL A 18 6.33 6.44 -0.31
CA VAL A 18 6.00 7.21 0.88
C VAL A 18 7.07 6.98 1.95
N ASP A 19 7.67 8.07 2.42
CA ASP A 19 8.59 8.05 3.54
C ASP A 19 7.82 8.02 4.86
N TRP A 20 8.31 7.24 5.83
CA TRP A 20 7.85 7.30 7.22
C TRP A 20 9.03 7.33 8.19
N ARG A 21 8.72 7.58 9.47
CA ARG A 21 9.68 7.47 10.56
C ARG A 21 9.31 6.30 11.46
N HIS A 22 10.10 5.24 11.38
CA HIS A 22 9.98 4.06 12.21
C HIS A 22 10.16 4.45 13.67
N HIS A 23 9.25 4.00 14.53
CA HIS A 23 9.17 4.42 15.92
C HIS A 23 10.44 4.09 16.73
N ARG A 24 11.23 3.08 16.30
CA ARG A 24 12.50 2.69 16.96
C ARG A 24 13.77 2.92 16.15
N ALA A 25 13.68 3.00 14.82
CA ALA A 25 14.86 2.81 13.95
C ALA A 25 15.12 3.95 12.96
N GLY A 26 14.32 5.02 12.97
CA GLY A 26 14.57 6.22 12.16
C GLY A 26 13.80 6.21 10.84
N ARG A 27 14.39 6.75 9.76
CA ARG A 27 13.67 6.92 8.48
C ARG A 27 13.66 5.63 7.66
N ALA A 28 12.54 5.39 6.99
CA ALA A 28 12.30 4.30 6.05
C ALA A 28 11.26 4.73 5.01
N HIS A 29 11.06 3.92 3.98
CA HIS A 29 10.13 4.21 2.90
C HIS A 29 9.50 2.96 2.30
N THR A 30 8.34 3.10 1.68
CA THR A 30 7.59 2.00 1.07
C THR A 30 7.05 2.43 -0.29
N LEU A 31 6.84 1.47 -1.19
CA LEU A 31 5.99 1.70 -2.35
C LEU A 31 4.53 1.48 -1.96
N VAL A 32 3.69 2.49 -2.15
CA VAL A 32 2.25 2.38 -1.96
C VAL A 32 1.55 2.38 -3.30
N ARG A 33 0.69 1.39 -3.52
CA ARG A 33 -0.25 1.31 -4.66
C ARG A 33 -1.66 1.24 -4.10
N ALA A 34 -2.51 2.19 -4.44
CA ALA A 34 -3.84 2.26 -3.87
C ALA A 34 -4.91 2.60 -4.90
N VAL A 35 -6.11 2.11 -4.63
CA VAL A 35 -7.31 2.43 -5.39
C VAL A 35 -8.38 2.97 -4.47
N ARG A 36 -9.12 3.99 -4.92
CA ARG A 36 -10.33 4.44 -4.25
C ARG A 36 -11.54 3.63 -4.69
N SER A 37 -12.36 3.23 -3.73
CA SER A 37 -13.65 2.58 -4.01
C SER A 37 -14.62 3.55 -4.71
N PRO A 38 -15.58 3.04 -5.52
CA PRO A 38 -16.54 3.88 -6.25
C PRO A 38 -17.43 4.78 -5.37
N ASP A 39 -17.64 4.40 -4.09
CA ASP A 39 -18.38 5.23 -3.13
C ASP A 39 -17.60 6.46 -2.64
N GLY A 40 -16.31 6.53 -2.98
CA GLY A 40 -15.40 7.60 -2.65
C GLY A 40 -15.00 7.70 -1.18
N ARG A 41 -15.42 6.76 -0.32
CA ARG A 41 -15.15 6.79 1.13
C ARG A 41 -14.14 5.75 1.57
N ARG A 42 -13.93 4.72 0.76
CA ARG A 42 -13.03 3.61 1.04
C ARG A 42 -11.88 3.55 0.03
N ALA A 43 -10.78 2.95 0.44
CA ALA A 43 -9.67 2.61 -0.45
C ALA A 43 -9.08 1.24 -0.10
N VAL A 44 -8.39 0.63 -1.06
CA VAL A 44 -7.47 -0.49 -0.82
C VAL A 44 -6.07 0.02 -1.07
N ALA A 45 -5.14 -0.23 -0.14
CA ALA A 45 -3.75 0.17 -0.25
C ALA A 45 -2.85 -1.05 -0.08
N VAL A 46 -2.04 -1.33 -1.10
CA VAL A 46 -0.96 -2.30 -1.08
C VAL A 46 0.34 -1.55 -0.76
N VAL A 47 0.97 -1.95 0.33
CA VAL A 47 2.20 -1.39 0.89
C VAL A 47 3.30 -2.41 0.68
N SER A 48 4.19 -2.15 -0.27
CA SER A 48 5.31 -3.04 -0.56
C SER A 48 6.54 -2.64 0.26
N GLU A 49 7.14 -3.61 0.94
CA GLU A 49 8.46 -3.42 1.53
C GLU A 49 9.51 -3.17 0.43
N LEU A 50 10.59 -2.48 0.77
CA LEU A 50 11.68 -2.16 -0.15
C LEU A 50 13.04 -2.48 0.48
N ALA A 51 13.89 -3.20 -0.26
CA ALA A 51 15.19 -3.68 0.21
C ALA A 51 16.24 -2.56 0.45
N SER A 52 16.01 -1.33 -0.01
CA SER A 52 16.88 -0.19 0.40
C SER A 52 16.65 0.30 1.82
N ASN A 53 15.60 -0.16 2.49
CA ASN A 53 15.48 0.06 3.93
C ASN A 53 16.47 -0.83 4.68
N PRO A 54 17.08 -0.31 5.77
CA PRO A 54 17.79 -1.17 6.70
C PRO A 54 16.87 -2.21 7.35
N ASP A 55 17.46 -3.37 7.66
CA ASP A 55 16.81 -4.58 8.15
C ASP A 55 15.95 -4.38 9.42
N ASP A 56 16.20 -3.31 10.18
CA ASP A 56 15.52 -2.97 11.43
C ASP A 56 14.27 -2.08 11.26
N ARG A 57 13.80 -1.91 10.02
CA ARG A 57 12.71 -0.97 9.64
C ARG A 57 11.64 -1.61 8.77
N GLY A 58 11.41 -2.90 8.98
CA GLY A 58 10.42 -3.66 8.22
C GLY A 58 9.01 -3.09 8.36
N ILE A 59 8.19 -3.26 7.32
CA ILE A 59 6.86 -2.62 7.28
C ILE A 59 5.89 -3.22 8.30
N THR A 60 6.06 -4.50 8.63
CA THR A 60 5.25 -5.23 9.62
C THR A 60 5.64 -4.95 11.07
N ASP A 61 6.84 -4.44 11.32
CA ASP A 61 7.29 -4.12 12.68
C ASP A 61 6.69 -2.79 13.20
N ASP A 62 6.10 -1.99 12.31
CA ASP A 62 5.57 -0.67 12.61
C ASP A 62 4.49 -0.22 11.60
N PHE A 63 3.59 -1.14 11.25
CA PHE A 63 2.58 -0.86 10.22
C PHE A 63 1.64 0.30 10.63
N GLY A 64 1.47 0.53 11.94
CA GLY A 64 0.82 1.72 12.47
C GLY A 64 1.45 3.05 12.00
N SER A 65 2.78 3.18 12.07
CA SER A 65 3.48 4.39 11.59
C SER A 65 3.43 4.51 10.07
N VAL A 66 3.42 3.38 9.36
CA VAL A 66 3.17 3.37 7.91
C VAL A 66 1.82 3.98 7.59
N ALA A 67 0.75 3.48 8.22
CA ALA A 67 -0.60 3.98 8.01
C ALA A 67 -0.72 5.47 8.33
N ASN A 68 -0.05 5.94 9.39
CA ASN A 68 0.01 7.36 9.74
C ASN A 68 0.67 8.23 8.65
N ALA A 69 1.69 7.73 7.96
CA ALA A 69 2.38 8.44 6.88
C ALA A 69 1.61 8.37 5.54
N VAL A 70 1.02 7.21 5.24
CA VAL A 70 0.35 6.96 3.96
C VAL A 70 -1.04 7.60 3.90
N LEU A 71 -1.81 7.59 4.99
CA LEU A 71 -3.19 8.11 4.98
C LEU A 71 -3.29 9.59 4.56
N PRO A 72 -2.42 10.52 5.01
CA PRO A 72 -2.37 11.88 4.49
C PRO A 72 -2.12 11.96 2.97
N ALA A 73 -1.18 11.16 2.45
CA ALA A 73 -0.89 11.11 1.01
C ALA A 73 -2.09 10.63 0.20
N LEU A 74 -2.78 9.59 0.69
CA LEU A 74 -4.02 9.09 0.08
C LEU A 74 -5.14 10.12 0.14
N ARG A 75 -5.31 10.85 1.25
CA ARG A 75 -6.31 11.92 1.37
C ARG A 75 -6.03 13.11 0.45
N LEU A 76 -4.76 13.41 0.18
CA LEU A 76 -4.38 14.43 -0.79
C LEU A 76 -4.75 14.00 -2.22
N SER A 77 -4.51 12.73 -2.56
CA SER A 77 -4.79 12.17 -3.90
C SER A 77 -6.28 11.92 -4.15
N PHE A 78 -6.95 11.24 -3.21
CA PHE A 78 -8.34 10.78 -3.34
C PHE A 78 -9.37 11.72 -2.72
N GLY A 79 -8.92 12.77 -2.04
CA GLY A 79 -9.75 13.74 -1.32
C GLY A 79 -9.98 13.39 0.15
N ALA A 80 -10.33 14.42 0.93
CA ALA A 80 -10.38 14.35 2.39
C ALA A 80 -11.46 13.42 2.98
N ARG A 81 -12.39 12.91 2.16
CA ARG A 81 -13.51 12.04 2.59
C ARG A 81 -13.13 10.56 2.74
N LEU A 82 -11.85 10.21 2.65
CA LEU A 82 -11.38 8.85 2.86
C LEU A 82 -11.53 8.48 4.35
N GLU A 83 -12.52 7.62 4.62
CA GLU A 83 -12.95 7.18 5.95
C GLU A 83 -12.26 5.87 6.35
N GLN A 84 -12.06 4.93 5.40
CA GLN A 84 -11.49 3.61 5.68
C GLN A 84 -10.51 3.19 4.60
N VAL A 85 -9.46 2.48 5.01
CA VAL A 85 -8.48 1.88 4.10
C VAL A 85 -8.31 0.41 4.47
N ALA A 86 -8.43 -0.47 3.49
CA ALA A 86 -8.00 -1.86 3.62
C ALA A 86 -6.50 -1.92 3.31
N TRP A 87 -5.71 -2.31 4.30
CA TRP A 87 -4.26 -2.35 4.22
C TRP A 87 -3.77 -3.74 3.87
N ILE A 88 -2.85 -3.83 2.92
CA ILE A 88 -2.24 -5.08 2.48
C ILE A 88 -0.73 -4.88 2.49
N ALA A 89 -0.01 -5.60 3.34
CA ALA A 89 1.43 -5.71 3.29
C ALA A 89 1.84 -6.61 2.12
N HIS A 90 2.91 -6.26 1.41
CA HIS A 90 3.40 -6.98 0.24
C HIS A 90 4.92 -7.17 0.33
N PHE A 91 5.34 -8.43 0.24
CA PHE A 91 6.74 -8.85 0.29
C PHE A 91 7.06 -9.73 -0.92
N GLY A 92 8.34 -9.86 -1.24
CA GLY A 92 8.86 -10.66 -2.35
C GLY A 92 10.34 -10.37 -2.58
N GLU A 93 10.87 -10.69 -3.76
CA GLU A 93 12.32 -10.52 -4.06
C GLU A 93 12.84 -9.08 -3.91
N PHE A 94 11.95 -8.08 -3.97
CA PHE A 94 12.25 -6.66 -3.78
C PHE A 94 12.28 -6.23 -2.30
N SER A 95 11.90 -7.12 -1.39
CA SER A 95 11.90 -6.91 0.06
C SER A 95 13.16 -7.51 0.70
N TYR A 96 13.61 -6.97 1.83
CA TYR A 96 14.74 -7.55 2.55
C TYR A 96 14.34 -8.86 3.26
N HIS A 97 13.10 -9.00 3.71
CA HIS A 97 12.66 -10.14 4.51
C HIS A 97 12.67 -11.47 3.74
N ASP A 98 12.46 -11.43 2.42
CA ASP A 98 12.48 -12.63 1.59
C ASP A 98 12.94 -12.36 0.14
N PRO A 99 14.24 -12.12 -0.09
CA PRO A 99 14.78 -11.76 -1.40
C PRO A 99 14.75 -12.93 -2.41
N THR A 100 14.32 -14.12 -2.00
CA THR A 100 14.32 -15.35 -2.83
C THR A 100 13.02 -16.12 -2.83
N GLY A 101 12.06 -15.75 -1.98
CA GLY A 101 10.77 -16.41 -1.85
C GLY A 101 9.69 -15.83 -2.76
N PRO A 102 8.56 -16.55 -2.90
CA PRO A 102 7.44 -16.07 -3.68
C PRO A 102 6.86 -14.78 -3.11
N GLU A 103 6.25 -13.95 -3.95
CA GLU A 103 5.52 -12.78 -3.47
C GLU A 103 4.42 -13.19 -2.49
N THR A 104 4.32 -12.48 -1.37
CA THR A 104 3.29 -12.70 -0.35
C THR A 104 2.50 -11.42 -0.09
N PHE A 105 1.20 -11.59 0.14
CA PHE A 105 0.28 -10.50 0.46
C PHE A 105 -0.43 -10.83 1.76
N THR A 106 -0.39 -9.90 2.71
CA THR A 106 -1.03 -10.07 4.02
C THR A 106 -1.93 -8.90 4.29
N ARG A 107 -3.22 -9.15 4.50
CA ARG A 107 -4.13 -8.12 4.97
C ARG A 107 -3.79 -7.78 6.42
N ILE A 108 -3.46 -6.53 6.68
CA ILE A 108 -3.12 -6.03 8.01
C ILE A 108 -4.34 -5.33 8.61
N THR A 109 -4.69 -5.70 9.84
CA THR A 109 -5.70 -4.98 10.60
C THR A 109 -5.07 -3.78 11.28
N VAL A 110 -5.51 -2.59 10.91
CA VAL A 110 -5.01 -1.33 11.48
C VAL A 110 -6.14 -0.66 12.25
N THR A 111 -5.94 -0.44 13.55
CA THR A 111 -6.88 0.21 14.45
C THR A 111 -6.40 1.61 14.79
N ALA A 112 -7.28 2.61 14.69
CA ALA A 112 -6.97 3.97 15.13
C ALA A 112 -6.97 4.05 16.67
N GLY A 113 -5.91 4.58 17.25
CA GLY A 113 -5.78 4.85 18.69
C GLY A 113 -5.41 6.30 18.98
N PRO A 114 -5.42 6.70 20.26
CA PRO A 114 -5.13 8.08 20.69
C PRO A 114 -3.70 8.54 20.39
N ALA A 115 -2.76 7.61 20.18
CA ALA A 115 -1.37 7.89 19.80
C ALA A 115 -1.08 7.67 18.30
N GLY A 116 -2.11 7.43 17.49
CA GLY A 116 -1.99 7.06 16.07
C GLY A 116 -2.55 5.67 15.78
N HIS A 117 -2.30 5.17 14.56
CA HIS A 117 -2.69 3.82 14.19
C HIS A 117 -1.80 2.77 14.86
N HIS A 118 -2.41 1.64 15.22
CA HIS A 118 -1.75 0.45 15.73
C HIS A 118 -2.19 -0.75 14.90
N ASP A 119 -1.25 -1.62 14.55
CA ASP A 119 -1.51 -2.89 13.90
C ASP A 119 -1.88 -3.98 14.92
N ASP A 120 -2.78 -4.86 14.50
CA ASP A 120 -3.13 -6.08 15.22
C ASP A 120 -2.81 -7.28 14.32
N LEU A 121 -1.62 -7.85 14.56
CA LEU A 121 -1.11 -9.01 13.81
C LEU A 121 -1.89 -10.30 14.09
N SER A 122 -2.75 -10.34 15.13
CA SER A 122 -3.54 -11.53 15.45
C SER A 122 -4.66 -11.81 14.43
N GLY A 123 -4.99 -10.82 13.59
CA GLY A 123 -5.99 -10.89 12.53
C GLY A 123 -5.43 -10.98 11.11
N ASP A 124 -4.11 -11.17 10.97
CA ASP A 124 -3.46 -11.17 9.66
C ASP A 124 -3.95 -12.33 8.79
N ARG A 125 -4.37 -11.99 7.58
CA ARG A 125 -4.89 -12.96 6.62
C ARG A 125 -4.06 -12.94 5.34
N PRO A 126 -3.47 -14.08 4.94
CA PRO A 126 -2.79 -14.17 3.65
C PRO A 126 -3.81 -14.03 2.51
N LEU A 127 -3.41 -13.34 1.45
CA LEU A 127 -4.13 -13.16 0.21
C LEU A 127 -3.29 -13.68 -0.95
N SER A 128 -3.94 -14.20 -1.98
CA SER A 128 -3.31 -14.47 -3.26
C SER A 128 -3.14 -13.19 -4.08
N ALA A 129 -2.18 -13.19 -5.01
CA ALA A 129 -2.00 -12.08 -5.95
C ALA A 129 -3.31 -11.75 -6.70
N SER A 130 -4.04 -12.76 -7.16
CA SER A 130 -5.32 -12.59 -7.87
C SER A 130 -6.37 -11.86 -7.01
N GLU A 131 -6.49 -12.21 -5.72
CA GLU A 131 -7.42 -11.50 -4.82
C GLU A 131 -7.03 -10.02 -4.67
N VAL A 132 -5.73 -9.71 -4.59
CA VAL A 132 -5.26 -8.32 -4.50
C VAL A 132 -5.51 -7.56 -5.81
N GLU A 133 -5.25 -8.18 -6.96
CA GLU A 133 -5.52 -7.60 -8.27
C GLU A 133 -7.01 -7.34 -8.50
N GLU A 134 -7.88 -8.25 -8.03
CA GLU A 134 -9.33 -8.06 -8.02
C GLU A 134 -9.75 -6.88 -7.15
N LEU A 135 -9.19 -6.76 -5.94
CA LEU A 135 -9.44 -5.62 -5.05
C LEU A 135 -8.97 -4.30 -5.65
N LEU A 136 -7.87 -4.30 -6.41
CA LEU A 136 -7.35 -3.13 -7.10
C LEU A 136 -8.09 -2.83 -8.42
N GLY A 137 -8.81 -3.82 -8.97
CA GLY A 137 -9.40 -3.75 -10.31
C GLY A 137 -8.35 -3.67 -11.43
N ARG A 138 -7.10 -4.06 -11.16
CA ARG A 138 -5.98 -4.02 -12.10
C ARG A 138 -4.88 -4.99 -11.69
N LYS A 139 -4.07 -5.38 -12.68
CA LYS A 139 -2.87 -6.17 -12.42
C LYS A 139 -1.81 -5.38 -11.66
N LEU A 140 -1.07 -6.08 -10.82
CA LEU A 140 0.09 -5.54 -10.14
C LEU A 140 1.30 -5.64 -11.06
N GLU A 141 1.83 -4.48 -11.47
CA GLU A 141 3.13 -4.43 -12.11
C GLU A 141 4.24 -4.81 -11.10
N PRO A 142 5.31 -5.49 -11.54
CA PRO A 142 6.44 -5.80 -10.66
C PRO A 142 7.02 -4.54 -10.00
N VAL A 143 7.33 -4.61 -8.71
CA VAL A 143 7.77 -3.45 -7.91
C VAL A 143 8.97 -2.74 -8.53
N ALA A 144 9.97 -3.50 -8.99
CA ALA A 144 11.15 -2.94 -9.66
C ALA A 144 10.80 -2.11 -10.89
N GLN A 145 9.82 -2.54 -11.70
CA GLN A 145 9.39 -1.79 -12.88
C GLN A 145 8.64 -0.50 -12.49
N VAL A 146 7.82 -0.57 -11.44
CA VAL A 146 7.11 0.61 -10.92
C VAL A 146 8.10 1.66 -10.42
N LEU A 147 9.10 1.26 -9.62
CA LEU A 147 10.13 2.15 -9.08
C LEU A 147 10.90 2.88 -10.19
N VAL A 148 11.33 2.15 -11.23
CA VAL A 148 11.96 2.73 -12.43
C VAL A 148 11.04 3.74 -13.10
N ARG A 149 9.75 3.41 -13.27
CA ARG A 149 8.77 4.26 -13.94
C ARG A 149 8.51 5.58 -13.18
N ILE A 150 8.46 5.55 -11.86
CA ILE A 150 8.25 6.75 -11.03
C ILE A 150 9.54 7.50 -10.70
N GLY A 151 10.70 7.03 -11.19
CA GLY A 151 11.99 7.69 -11.01
C GLY A 151 12.49 7.67 -9.55
N ARG A 152 12.06 6.69 -8.76
CA ARG A 152 12.47 6.51 -7.37
C ARG A 152 13.36 5.27 -7.28
N THR A 153 14.49 5.38 -6.60
CA THR A 153 15.25 4.21 -6.14
C THR A 153 14.55 3.64 -4.92
N GLY A 154 14.12 2.39 -5.03
CA GLY A 154 13.73 1.58 -3.87
C GLY A 154 14.92 0.87 -3.29
#